data_AF-A0A3B0XSL7-F1
#
_entry.id   AF-A0A3B0XSL7-F1
#
_cell.length_a   1.000
_cell.length_b   1.000
_cell.length_c   1.000
_cell.angle_alpha   90.00
_cell.angle_beta   90.00
_cell.angle_gamma   90.00
#
_symmetry.space_group_name_H-M   'P 1'
#
loop_
_entity.id
_entity.type
_entity.pdbx_description
1 polymer ?
#
loop_
_entity_poly.entity_id
_entity_poly.type
_entity_poly.pdbx_seq_one_letter_code
_entity_poly.pdbx_strand_id
1 'polypeptide(L)'
;MIFSMQSNTQRQDAPSFQRNVSSTAKLFSFDCSVYMTEGVWKDCVELTDIKGRNVDELAILQRLRHVLFMASTALHGRMSGPECEFSIHRVPNDGKAQRPEKTMLKLVAISGDPSQITIRHLDE
;
A
#
# COMPACT_ATOMS: atom_id res chain seq x y z
N MET A 1 38.66 -31.25 10.18
CA MET A 1 37.38 -31.08 9.47
C MET A 1 36.32 -30.79 10.51
N ILE A 2 35.80 -29.56 10.54
CA ILE A 2 34.66 -29.21 11.40
C ILE A 2 33.61 -28.65 10.43
N PHE A 3 32.49 -29.37 10.31
CA PHE A 3 31.38 -29.03 9.43
C PHE A 3 30.72 -27.75 9.92
N SER A 4 30.69 -26.74 9.04
CA SER A 4 29.93 -25.52 9.24
C SER A 4 28.46 -25.81 8.93
N MET A 5 27.62 -25.91 9.97
CA MET A 5 26.17 -25.93 9.80
C MET A 5 25.69 -24.50 9.66
N GLN A 6 25.46 -24.08 8.43
CA GLN A 6 24.74 -22.85 8.12
C GLN A 6 23.30 -23.00 8.60
N SER A 7 22.95 -22.26 9.65
CA SER A 7 21.56 -22.06 10.08
C SER A 7 20.85 -21.24 9.01
N ASN A 8 20.07 -21.94 8.17
CA ASN A 8 19.18 -21.35 7.19
C ASN A 8 17.98 -20.77 7.96
N THR A 9 18.12 -19.57 8.52
CA THR A 9 17.00 -18.82 9.11
C THR A 9 16.18 -18.25 7.97
N GLN A 10 15.37 -19.10 7.36
CA GLN A 10 14.27 -18.69 6.53
C GLN A 10 13.33 -17.90 7.45
N ARG A 11 13.47 -16.56 7.43
CA ARG A 11 12.52 -15.65 8.05
C ARG A 11 11.18 -15.96 7.42
N GLN A 12 10.35 -16.72 8.13
CA GLN A 12 8.93 -16.80 7.86
C GLN A 12 8.39 -15.42 8.18
N ASP A 13 8.32 -14.56 7.16
CA ASP A 13 7.57 -13.31 7.24
C ASP A 13 6.15 -13.68 7.70
N ALA A 14 5.77 -13.15 8.86
CA ALA A 14 4.41 -13.25 9.36
C ALA A 14 3.44 -12.87 8.23
N PRO A 15 2.22 -13.44 8.16
CA PRO A 15 1.26 -13.04 7.14
C PRO A 15 1.06 -11.53 7.27
N SER A 16 1.63 -10.77 6.32
CA SER A 16 1.44 -9.33 6.27
C SER A 16 -0.07 -9.15 6.12
N PHE A 17 -0.74 -8.63 7.15
CA PHE A 17 -2.16 -8.33 7.06
C PHE A 17 -2.32 -7.32 5.91
N GLN A 18 -2.95 -7.78 4.83
CA GLN A 18 -3.16 -7.02 3.61
C GLN A 18 -4.65 -6.79 3.40
N ARG A 19 -5.05 -5.54 3.16
CA ARG A 19 -6.43 -5.19 2.85
C ARG A 19 -6.68 -5.25 1.36
N ASN A 20 -7.70 -5.99 0.96
CA ASN A 20 -8.17 -6.04 -0.42
C ASN A 20 -8.90 -4.74 -0.77
N VAL A 21 -8.39 -4.00 -1.74
CA VAL A 21 -8.96 -2.73 -2.23
C VAL A 21 -9.38 -2.82 -3.70
N SER A 22 -9.45 -4.03 -4.24
CA SER A 22 -9.67 -4.30 -5.68
C SER A 22 -10.96 -3.68 -6.22
N SER A 23 -12.03 -3.63 -5.43
CA SER A 23 -13.30 -3.04 -5.85
C SER A 23 -13.17 -1.56 -6.23
N THR A 24 -12.40 -0.79 -5.47
CA THR A 24 -12.13 0.62 -5.75
C THR A 24 -11.02 0.77 -6.79
N ALA A 25 -10.03 -0.12 -6.79
CA ALA A 25 -8.91 -0.10 -7.74
C ALA A 25 -9.39 -0.25 -9.20
N LYS A 26 -10.46 -1.02 -9.46
CA LYS A 26 -11.06 -1.13 -10.80
C LYS A 26 -11.44 0.22 -11.42
N LEU A 27 -11.72 1.25 -10.61
CA LEU A 27 -12.02 2.60 -11.10
C LEU A 27 -10.80 3.32 -11.68
N PHE A 28 -9.60 2.80 -11.46
CA PHE A 28 -8.31 3.38 -11.87
C PHE A 28 -7.54 2.46 -12.82
N SER A 29 -8.26 1.62 -13.59
CA SER A 29 -7.70 0.75 -14.63
C SER A 29 -6.75 -0.35 -14.13
N PHE A 30 -6.85 -0.74 -12.86
CA PHE A 30 -6.22 -1.97 -12.38
C PHE A 30 -7.03 -3.19 -12.87
N ASP A 31 -6.36 -4.10 -13.57
CA ASP A 31 -6.93 -5.32 -14.17
C ASP A 31 -6.72 -6.59 -13.32
N CYS A 32 -5.98 -6.46 -12.23
CA CYS A 32 -5.65 -7.54 -11.30
C CYS A 32 -6.11 -7.23 -9.86
N SER A 33 -5.92 -8.18 -8.95
CA SER A 33 -6.25 -7.95 -7.53
C SER A 33 -5.27 -6.96 -6.91
N VAL A 34 -5.78 -5.98 -6.17
CA VAL A 34 -4.97 -4.95 -5.51
C VAL A 34 -5.14 -5.01 -4.00
N TYR A 35 -4.01 -5.05 -3.32
CA TYR A 35 -3.90 -5.10 -1.87
C TYR A 35 -3.07 -3.93 -1.34
N MET A 36 -3.35 -3.52 -0.10
CA MET A 36 -2.53 -2.57 0.66
C MET A 36 -2.05 -3.23 1.95
N THR A 37 -0.82 -2.97 2.36
CA THR A 37 -0.39 -3.34 3.71
C THR A 37 -1.17 -2.55 4.75
N GLU A 38 -1.31 -3.11 5.95
CA GLU A 38 -1.97 -2.41 7.05
C GLU A 38 -1.27 -1.09 7.41
N GLY A 39 0.06 -1.01 7.23
CA GLY A 39 0.83 0.22 7.41
C GLY A 39 0.34 1.33 6.48
N VAL A 40 0.30 1.07 5.18
CA VAL A 40 -0.22 2.03 4.18
C VAL A 40 -1.67 2.38 4.45
N TRP A 41 -2.51 1.41 4.83
CA TRP A 41 -3.91 1.68 5.16
C TRP A 41 -4.04 2.68 6.30
N LYS A 42 -3.42 2.40 7.46
CA LYS A 42 -3.49 3.25 8.65
C LYS A 42 -2.93 4.65 8.40
N ASP A 43 -1.87 4.72 7.61
CA ASP A 43 -1.11 5.93 7.41
C ASP A 43 -1.75 6.84 6.33
N CYS A 44 -2.24 6.25 5.25
CA CYS A 44 -2.66 7.00 4.06
C CYS A 44 -4.17 7.01 3.81
N VAL A 45 -4.93 6.06 4.35
CA VAL A 45 -6.36 5.86 4.02
C VAL A 45 -7.25 6.02 5.23
N GLU A 46 -6.90 5.39 6.34
CA GLU A 46 -7.65 5.47 7.59
C GLU A 46 -7.73 6.92 8.06
N LEU A 47 -8.88 7.26 8.65
CA LEU A 47 -9.13 8.55 9.24
C LEU A 47 -9.96 8.35 10.50
N THR A 48 -9.30 8.51 11.65
CA THR A 48 -9.90 8.37 12.97
C THR A 48 -9.98 9.72 13.69
N ASP A 49 -11.00 9.88 14.54
CA ASP A 49 -11.10 11.02 15.45
C ASP A 49 -10.07 10.85 16.57
N ILE A 50 -9.89 11.91 17.37
CA ILE A 50 -9.08 11.88 18.60
C ILE A 50 -9.51 10.79 19.62
N LYS A 51 -10.67 10.14 19.42
CA LYS A 51 -11.18 9.03 20.21
C LYS A 51 -11.02 7.67 19.50
N GLY A 52 -10.33 7.62 18.37
CA GLY A 52 -10.04 6.40 17.60
C GLY A 52 -11.20 5.89 16.75
N ARG A 53 -12.27 6.67 16.52
CA ARG A 53 -13.43 6.27 15.70
C ARG A 53 -13.29 6.81 14.29
N ASN A 54 -13.64 6.02 13.29
CA ASN A 54 -13.70 6.50 11.91
C ASN A 54 -14.69 7.66 11.80
N VAL A 55 -14.21 8.81 11.31
CA VAL A 55 -14.96 10.07 11.40
C VAL A 55 -15.91 10.24 10.22
N ASP A 56 -15.51 9.76 9.04
CA ASP A 56 -16.20 10.01 7.79
C ASP A 56 -15.81 8.96 6.72
N GLU A 57 -16.75 8.11 6.32
CA GLU A 57 -16.53 7.08 5.29
C GLU A 57 -16.21 7.68 3.92
N LEU A 58 -16.76 8.86 3.58
CA LEU A 58 -16.47 9.54 2.33
C LEU A 58 -15.05 10.06 2.31
N ALA A 59 -14.57 10.60 3.43
CA ALA A 59 -13.18 11.05 3.55
C ALA A 59 -12.19 9.87 3.42
N ILE A 60 -12.49 8.72 4.05
CA ILE A 60 -11.70 7.49 3.90
C ILE A 60 -11.69 7.04 2.44
N LEU A 61 -12.85 7.03 1.77
CA LEU A 61 -12.94 6.64 0.36
C LEU A 61 -12.19 7.62 -0.56
N GLN A 62 -12.23 8.92 -0.28
CA GLN A 62 -11.47 9.94 -1.02
C GLN A 62 -9.96 9.73 -0.87
N ARG A 63 -9.49 9.44 0.36
CA ARG A 63 -8.08 9.12 0.61
C ARG A 63 -7.65 7.85 -0.13
N LEU A 64 -8.44 6.77 -0.06
CA LEU A 64 -8.20 5.55 -0.83
C LEU A 64 -8.09 5.82 -2.34
N ARG A 65 -9.05 6.57 -2.89
CA ARG A 65 -9.06 6.95 -4.30
C ARG A 65 -7.82 7.77 -4.68
N HIS A 66 -7.34 8.65 -3.81
CA HIS A 66 -6.13 9.41 -4.06
C HIS A 66 -4.89 8.50 -4.17
N VAL A 67 -4.73 7.54 -3.25
CA VAL A 67 -3.61 6.57 -3.31
C VAL A 67 -3.66 5.77 -4.61
N LEU A 68 -4.84 5.22 -4.96
CA LEU A 68 -5.02 4.42 -6.17
C LEU A 68 -4.82 5.22 -7.46
N PHE A 69 -5.26 6.48 -7.50
CA PHE A 69 -5.04 7.38 -8.62
C PHE A 69 -3.54 7.64 -8.85
N MET A 70 -2.79 7.95 -7.78
CA MET A 70 -1.35 8.17 -7.87
C MET A 70 -0.60 6.90 -8.26
N ALA A 71 -1.00 5.74 -7.72
CA ALA A 71 -0.44 4.46 -8.08
C ALA A 71 -0.67 4.12 -9.57
N SER A 72 -1.89 4.30 -10.06
CA SER A 72 -2.25 4.08 -11.47
C SER A 72 -1.47 5.03 -12.41
N THR A 73 -1.34 6.30 -12.02
CA THR A 73 -0.56 7.29 -12.78
C THR A 73 0.92 6.90 -12.84
N ALA A 74 1.49 6.35 -11.76
CA ALA A 74 2.88 5.92 -11.73
C ALA A 74 3.15 4.64 -12.54
N LEU A 75 2.13 3.78 -12.71
CA LEU A 75 2.18 2.64 -13.62
C LEU A 75 2.00 3.06 -15.08
N HIS A 76 1.25 4.13 -15.35
CA HIS A 76 0.96 4.59 -16.70
C HIS A 76 2.25 4.92 -17.46
N GLY A 77 2.49 4.21 -18.56
CA GLY A 77 3.70 4.38 -19.39
C GLY A 77 4.92 3.56 -18.97
N ARG A 78 4.84 2.75 -17.90
CA ARG A 78 5.89 1.76 -17.60
C ARG A 78 5.67 0.50 -18.45
N MET A 79 6.66 0.15 -19.26
CA MET A 79 6.59 -1.02 -20.15
C MET A 79 6.92 -2.35 -19.46
N SER A 80 7.60 -2.33 -18.31
CA SER A 80 8.02 -3.55 -17.61
C SER A 80 8.68 -3.18 -16.28
N GLY A 81 8.32 -3.90 -15.21
CA GLY A 81 8.98 -3.80 -13.91
C GLY A 81 8.15 -4.45 -12.81
N PRO A 82 8.74 -5.28 -11.94
CA PRO A 82 8.02 -5.89 -10.81
C PRO A 82 7.66 -4.85 -9.74
N GLU A 83 8.25 -3.66 -9.78
CA GLU A 83 8.07 -2.64 -8.76
C GLU A 83 7.98 -1.23 -9.34
N CYS A 84 7.18 -0.38 -8.69
CA CYS A 84 6.98 1.01 -9.04
C CYS A 84 6.87 1.87 -7.77
N GLU A 85 7.83 2.78 -7.58
CA GLU A 85 7.74 3.78 -6.51
C GLU A 85 6.97 5.00 -6.97
N PHE A 86 6.18 5.57 -6.06
CA PHE A 86 5.41 6.78 -6.27
C PHE A 86 5.26 7.55 -4.97
N SER A 87 5.03 8.86 -5.08
CA SER A 87 4.78 9.71 -3.92
C SER A 87 3.34 10.15 -3.86
N ILE A 88 2.80 10.27 -2.66
CA ILE A 88 1.50 10.90 -2.42
C ILE A 88 1.65 12.02 -1.39
N HIS A 89 0.69 12.93 -1.37
CA HIS A 89 0.54 13.91 -0.29
C HIS A 89 -0.61 13.45 0.60
N ARG A 90 -0.28 12.79 1.71
CA ARG A 90 -1.26 12.28 2.68
C ARG A 90 -1.43 13.27 3.83
N VAL A 91 -2.59 13.28 4.46
CA VAL A 91 -2.77 14.00 5.73
C VAL A 91 -2.63 12.97 6.85
N PRO A 92 -1.60 13.07 7.71
CA PRO A 92 -1.37 12.11 8.80
C PRO A 92 -2.62 11.87 9.65
N ASN A 93 -2.81 10.63 10.09
CA ASN A 93 -3.92 10.24 10.93
C ASN A 93 -3.63 10.44 12.43
N ASP A 94 -3.00 11.56 12.79
CA ASP A 94 -2.62 11.87 14.18
C ASP A 94 -3.62 12.81 14.88
N GLY A 95 -4.70 13.18 14.19
CA GLY A 95 -5.73 14.11 14.66
C GLY A 95 -5.25 15.56 14.84
N LYS A 96 -4.01 15.88 14.47
CA LYS A 96 -3.37 17.19 14.66
C LYS A 96 -2.93 17.81 13.34
N ALA A 97 -2.46 17.00 12.40
CA ALA A 97 -1.96 17.44 11.12
C ALA A 97 -3.12 17.93 10.24
N GLN A 98 -3.05 19.21 9.87
CA GLN A 98 -3.98 19.82 8.91
C GLN A 98 -3.33 20.01 7.52
N ARG A 99 -2.04 19.68 7.39
CA ARG A 99 -1.27 19.90 6.16
C ARG A 99 -0.92 18.56 5.52
N PRO A 100 -1.04 18.45 4.19
CA PRO A 100 -0.54 17.29 3.49
C PRO A 100 0.97 17.15 3.61
N GLU A 101 1.43 15.95 3.90
CA GLU A 101 2.83 15.56 3.98
C GLU A 101 3.14 14.57 2.86
N LYS A 102 4.32 14.73 2.25
CA LYS A 102 4.77 13.83 1.20
C LYS A 102 5.27 12.54 1.82
N THR A 103 4.74 11.40 1.35
CA THR A 103 5.26 10.07 1.67
C THR A 103 5.58 9.32 0.39
N MET A 104 6.51 8.38 0.48
CA MET A 104 6.88 7.47 -0.62
C MET A 104 6.25 6.10 -0.38
N LEU A 105 5.61 5.58 -1.42
CA LEU A 105 5.03 4.26 -1.45
C LEU A 105 5.64 3.45 -2.59
N LYS A 106 5.55 2.14 -2.47
CA LYS A 106 5.98 1.18 -3.47
C LYS A 106 4.82 0.28 -3.84
N LEU A 107 4.63 0.12 -5.13
CA LEU A 107 3.77 -0.87 -5.73
C LEU A 107 4.64 -2.05 -6.15
N VAL A 108 4.29 -3.26 -5.71
CA VAL A 108 4.95 -4.50 -6.12
C VAL A 108 3.93 -5.36 -6.87
N ALA A 109 4.23 -5.64 -8.14
CA ALA A 109 3.47 -6.54 -8.98
C ALA A 109 4.04 -7.96 -8.86
N ILE A 110 3.19 -8.90 -8.49
CA ILE A 110 3.50 -10.33 -8.51
C ILE A 110 2.84 -10.91 -9.75
N SER A 111 3.68 -11.27 -10.72
CA SER A 111 3.25 -11.97 -11.93
C SER A 111 2.94 -13.44 -11.59
N GLY A 112 1.71 -13.88 -11.84
CA GLY A 112 1.23 -15.24 -11.57
C GLY A 112 -0.22 -15.39 -12.00
N ASP A 113 -0.82 -16.54 -11.67
CA ASP A 113 -2.26 -16.78 -11.78
C ASP A 113 -2.84 -17.10 -10.39
N PRO A 114 -3.52 -16.15 -9.71
CA PRO A 114 -3.87 -14.82 -10.21
C PRO A 114 -2.72 -13.81 -10.09
N SER A 115 -2.69 -12.85 -11.01
CA SER A 115 -1.81 -11.69 -10.88
C SER A 115 -2.31 -10.79 -9.75
N GLN A 116 -1.37 -10.21 -9.01
CA GLN A 116 -1.73 -9.29 -7.92
C GLN A 116 -0.73 -8.16 -7.76
N ILE A 117 -1.22 -7.08 -7.19
CA ILE A 117 -0.46 -5.91 -6.82
C ILE A 117 -0.57 -5.68 -5.32
N THR A 118 0.54 -5.40 -4.66
CA THR A 118 0.58 -4.95 -3.27
C THR A 118 1.20 -3.55 -3.19
N ILE A 119 0.50 -2.62 -2.53
CA ILE A 119 1.01 -1.29 -2.19
C ILE A 119 1.51 -1.31 -0.75
N ARG A 120 2.76 -0.91 -0.54
CA ARG A 120 3.47 -0.90 0.74
C ARG A 120 4.33 0.35 0.91
N HIS A 121 4.80 0.63 2.12
CA HIS A 121 5.84 1.65 2.33
C HIS A 121 7.19 1.16 1.77
N LEU A 122 8.14 2.08 1.56
CA LEU A 122 9.48 1.70 1.04
C LEU A 122 10.26 0.79 1.99
N ASP A 123 10.04 0.95 3.30
CA ASP A 123 10.78 0.26 4.36
C ASP A 123 10.13 -1.07 4.79
N GLU A 124 9.02 -1.45 4.15
CA GLU A 124 8.31 -2.73 4.32
C GLU A 124 8.72 -3.73 3.23
#